data_AF-A0A949VIT5-F1
#
_entry.id   AF-A0A949VIT5-F1
#
_cell.length_a   1.000
_cell.length_b   1.000
_cell.length_c   1.000
_cell.angle_alpha   90.00
_cell.angle_beta   90.00
_cell.angle_gamma   90.00
#
_symmetry.space_group_name_H-M   'P 1'
#
loop_
_entity.id
_entity.type
_entity.pdbx_description
1 polymer ?
#
loop_
_entity_poly.entity_id
_entity_poly.type
_entity_poly.pdbx_seq_one_letter_code
_entity_poly.pdbx_strand_id
1 'polypeptide(L)'
;MKLNTSKEVWVARIIAWVLLCLLSSGILFVAVFMIGPSLFAVPNLTDKIAVALYCPGAESTSLQEGSSTATTTSPSGARGHTVEITCYFPDGSADTIDNVEYAIASIGGAFGIGGLIGLLAVVPLMLLPFFLIRRKRA
;
A
#
# COMPACT_ATOMS: atom_id res chain seq x y z
N MET A 1 -5.45 -39.83 -3.58
CA MET A 1 -5.97 -40.63 -2.45
C MET A 1 -7.45 -40.36 -2.30
N LYS A 2 -8.30 -41.39 -2.30
CA LYS A 2 -9.71 -41.25 -1.91
C LYS A 2 -9.75 -41.18 -0.37
N LEU A 3 -10.22 -40.07 0.18
CA LEU A 3 -10.48 -39.92 1.62
C LEU A 3 -11.72 -40.76 1.92
N ASN A 4 -11.58 -41.78 2.76
CA ASN A 4 -12.61 -42.82 2.94
C ASN A 4 -13.58 -42.50 4.08
N THR A 5 -13.31 -41.47 4.89
CA THR A 5 -14.17 -41.07 6.01
C THR A 5 -14.48 -39.57 6.01
N SER A 6 -15.64 -39.18 6.57
CA SER A 6 -16.06 -37.77 6.66
C SER A 6 -15.07 -36.91 7.47
N LYS A 7 -14.41 -37.51 8.47
CA LYS A 7 -13.38 -36.87 9.29
C LYS A 7 -12.14 -36.51 8.47
N GLU A 8 -11.66 -37.42 7.64
CA GLU A 8 -10.51 -37.19 6.75
C GLU A 8 -10.75 -36.06 5.75
N VAL A 9 -11.96 -35.98 5.18
CA VAL A 9 -12.36 -34.89 4.27
C VAL A 9 -12.37 -33.54 5.00
N TRP A 10 -12.83 -33.52 6.25
CA TRP A 10 -12.88 -32.29 7.04
C TRP A 10 -11.46 -31.82 7.42
N VAL A 11 -10.60 -32.73 7.85
CA VAL A 11 -9.19 -32.45 8.16
C VAL A 11 -8.44 -31.90 6.93
N ALA A 12 -8.62 -32.53 5.76
CA ALA A 12 -8.00 -32.06 4.52
C ALA A 12 -8.46 -30.63 4.15
N ARG A 13 -9.73 -30.28 4.42
CA ARG A 13 -10.23 -28.91 4.22
C ARG A 13 -9.60 -27.91 5.19
N ILE A 14 -9.48 -28.24 6.48
CA ILE A 14 -8.81 -27.35 7.44
C ILE A 14 -7.38 -27.08 6.98
N ILE A 15 -6.63 -28.13 6.62
CA ILE A 15 -5.24 -27.99 6.19
C ILE A 15 -5.15 -27.08 4.95
N ALA A 16 -6.04 -27.28 3.97
CA ALA A 16 -6.10 -26.42 2.80
C ALA A 16 -6.37 -24.95 3.16
N TRP A 17 -7.29 -24.67 4.09
CA TRP A 17 -7.57 -23.31 4.57
C TRP A 17 -6.39 -22.70 5.30
N VAL A 18 -5.72 -23.45 6.17
CA VAL A 18 -4.53 -22.97 6.90
C VAL A 18 -3.40 -22.63 5.94
N LEU A 19 -3.13 -23.50 4.96
CA LEU A 19 -2.11 -23.24 3.94
C LEU A 19 -2.44 -22.01 3.10
N LEU A 20 -3.72 -21.85 2.74
CA LEU A 20 -4.17 -20.71 1.94
C LEU A 20 -4.09 -19.40 2.75
N CYS A 21 -4.42 -19.42 4.05
CA CYS A 21 -4.23 -18.29 4.96
C CYS A 21 -2.75 -17.91 5.12
N LEU A 22 -1.85 -18.90 5.24
CA LEU A 22 -0.41 -18.66 5.32
C LEU A 22 0.11 -18.02 4.04
N LEU A 23 -0.28 -18.55 2.88
CA LEU A 23 0.09 -18.01 1.58
C LEU A 23 -0.44 -16.59 1.39
N SER A 24 -1.71 -16.33 1.72
CA SER A 24 -2.30 -15.00 1.62
C SER A 24 -1.62 -13.99 2.54
N SER A 25 -1.26 -14.41 3.75
CA SER A 25 -0.53 -13.55 4.70
C SER A 25 0.85 -13.20 4.17
N GLY A 26 1.55 -14.16 3.56
CA GLY A 26 2.82 -13.91 2.88
C GLY A 26 2.71 -12.92 1.72
N ILE A 27 1.67 -13.04 0.89
CA ILE A 27 1.42 -12.09 -0.21
C ILE A 27 1.15 -10.69 0.32
N LEU A 28 0.29 -10.54 1.34
CA LEU A 28 0.03 -9.25 1.97
C LEU A 28 1.29 -8.65 2.57
N PHE A 29 2.11 -9.46 3.24
CA PHE A 29 3.37 -9.02 3.80
C PHE A 29 4.33 -8.49 2.73
N VAL A 30 4.53 -9.23 1.65
CA VAL A 30 5.40 -8.80 0.53
C VAL A 30 4.82 -7.55 -0.14
N ALA A 31 3.51 -7.48 -0.36
CA ALA A 31 2.90 -6.33 -1.02
C ALA A 31 3.01 -5.05 -0.17
N VAL A 32 2.75 -5.14 1.14
CA VAL A 32 2.86 -3.99 2.05
C VAL A 32 4.31 -3.57 2.26
N PHE A 33 5.22 -4.51 2.55
CA PHE A 33 6.57 -4.18 3.02
C PHE A 33 7.66 -4.19 1.95
N MET A 34 7.41 -4.77 0.76
CA MET A 34 8.37 -4.73 -0.35
C MET A 34 7.84 -3.83 -1.47
N ILE A 35 6.61 -4.07 -1.94
CA ILE A 35 6.02 -3.27 -3.01
C ILE A 35 5.70 -1.86 -2.51
N GLY A 36 5.09 -1.71 -1.32
CA GLY A 36 4.77 -0.41 -0.73
C GLY A 36 5.97 0.55 -0.74
N PRO A 37 7.11 0.21 -0.09
CA PRO A 37 8.29 1.06 -0.11
C PRO A 37 8.89 1.29 -1.50
N SER A 38 8.77 0.34 -2.43
CA SER A 38 9.27 0.55 -3.79
C SER A 38 8.55 1.69 -4.53
N LEU A 39 7.33 2.06 -4.08
CA LEU A 39 6.57 3.16 -4.64
C LEU A 39 7.18 4.54 -4.34
N PHE A 40 8.07 4.66 -3.35
CA PHE A 40 8.84 5.89 -3.12
C PHE A 40 9.79 6.23 -4.27
N ALA A 41 10.18 5.23 -5.08
CA ALA A 41 11.00 5.47 -6.27
C ALA A 41 10.19 6.02 -7.45
N VAL A 42 8.85 6.06 -7.36
CA VAL A 42 7.99 6.57 -8.44
C VAL A 42 7.89 8.09 -8.32
N PRO A 43 8.35 8.85 -9.34
CA PRO A 43 8.36 10.31 -9.26
C PRO A 43 6.93 10.87 -9.20
N ASN A 44 6.74 11.91 -8.40
CA ASN A 44 5.46 12.63 -8.20
C ASN A 44 4.31 11.81 -7.60
N LEU A 45 4.53 10.54 -7.19
CA LEU A 45 3.46 9.72 -6.61
C LEU A 45 3.14 10.19 -5.19
N THR A 46 4.17 10.41 -4.37
CA THR A 46 4.05 10.87 -2.99
C THR A 46 3.43 12.26 -2.91
N ASP A 47 3.80 13.16 -3.82
CA ASP A 47 3.22 14.52 -3.89
C ASP A 47 1.73 14.48 -4.20
N LYS A 48 1.34 13.66 -5.18
CA LYS A 48 -0.08 13.47 -5.52
C LYS A 48 -0.88 12.87 -4.37
N ILE A 49 -0.29 11.94 -3.62
CA ILE A 49 -0.94 11.36 -2.44
C ILE A 49 -1.12 12.44 -1.35
N ALA A 50 -0.09 13.22 -1.06
CA ALA A 50 -0.15 14.26 -0.05
C ALA A 50 -1.18 15.34 -0.40
N VAL A 51 -1.17 15.81 -1.65
CA VAL A 51 -2.16 16.79 -2.15
C VAL A 51 -3.58 16.21 -2.12
N ALA A 52 -3.77 14.96 -2.54
CA ALA A 52 -5.09 14.33 -2.50
C ALA A 52 -5.62 14.14 -1.06
N LEU A 53 -4.73 13.98 -0.07
CA LEU A 53 -5.11 13.76 1.32
C LEU A 53 -5.42 15.07 2.06
N TYR A 54 -4.57 16.09 1.91
CA TYR A 54 -4.66 17.33 2.68
C TYR A 54 -5.28 18.49 1.90
N CYS A 55 -5.13 18.53 0.57
CA CYS A 55 -5.64 19.60 -0.29
C CYS A 55 -6.60 19.08 -1.38
N PRO A 56 -7.71 18.42 -1.03
CA PRO A 56 -8.64 17.91 -2.03
C PRO A 56 -9.24 19.06 -2.85
N GLY A 57 -9.09 19.00 -4.18
CA GLY A 57 -9.66 20.00 -5.09
C GLY A 57 -8.78 21.24 -5.34
N ALA A 58 -7.50 21.20 -4.98
CA ALA A 58 -6.54 22.22 -5.41
C ALA A 58 -6.42 22.25 -6.95
N GLU A 59 -6.44 23.44 -7.54
CA GLU A 59 -6.28 23.65 -8.99
C GLU A 59 -4.81 23.62 -9.41
N SER A 60 -3.94 24.12 -8.54
CA SER A 60 -2.50 24.13 -8.77
C SER A 60 -1.74 23.94 -7.46
N THR A 61 -0.51 23.45 -7.57
CA THR A 61 0.37 23.19 -6.43
C THR A 61 1.75 23.73 -6.74
N SER A 62 2.43 24.25 -5.72
CA SER A 62 3.82 24.66 -5.76
C SER A 62 4.61 23.81 -4.77
N LEU A 63 5.67 23.18 -5.26
CA LEU A 63 6.58 22.36 -4.46
C LEU A 63 7.81 23.20 -4.10
N GLN A 64 8.05 23.39 -2.81
CA GLN A 64 9.32 23.90 -2.30
C GLN A 64 10.11 22.77 -1.66
N GLU A 65 11.22 22.42 -2.30
CA GLU A 65 12.22 21.53 -1.72
C GLU A 65 13.29 22.38 -1.03
N GLY A 66 13.41 22.22 0.29
CA GLY A 66 14.48 22.83 1.06
C GLY A 66 15.79 22.05 0.99
N SER A 67 16.78 22.54 1.74
CA SER A 67 18.15 22.02 1.71
C SER A 67 18.23 20.53 2.04
N SER A 68 18.88 19.77 1.16
CA SER A 68 19.20 18.35 1.36
C SER A 68 20.36 18.23 2.35
N THR A 69 20.06 18.13 3.64
CA THR A 69 21.09 17.96 4.67
C THR A 69 21.30 16.47 4.94
N ALA A 70 22.54 16.07 5.25
CA ALA A 70 22.80 14.71 5.67
C ALA A 70 22.12 14.48 7.03
N THR A 71 21.14 13.58 7.11
CA THR A 71 20.49 13.21 8.38
C THR A 71 21.36 12.26 9.19
N THR A 72 22.49 11.82 8.65
CA THR A 72 23.47 10.98 9.33
C THR A 72 24.89 11.50 9.09
N THR A 73 25.82 11.13 9.96
CA THR A 73 27.24 11.44 9.84
C THR A 73 27.96 10.60 8.77
N SER A 74 27.28 9.63 8.15
CA SER A 74 27.86 8.81 7.09
C SER A 74 27.76 9.51 5.73
N PRO A 75 28.84 9.57 4.93
CA PRO A 75 28.81 10.15 3.58
C PRO A 75 27.89 9.39 2.60
N SER A 76 27.52 8.15 2.92
CA SER A 76 26.55 7.33 2.18
C SER A 76 25.17 7.24 2.86
N GLY A 77 24.96 7.95 3.97
CA GLY A 77 23.73 7.83 4.72
C GLY A 77 22.58 8.65 4.14
N ALA A 78 21.41 8.50 4.76
CA ALA A 78 20.20 9.18 4.33
C ALA A 78 20.43 10.70 4.31
N ARG A 79 19.90 11.36 3.28
CA ARG A 79 19.75 12.81 3.22
C ARG A 79 18.31 13.14 3.56
N GLY A 80 18.11 14.02 4.53
CA GLY A 80 16.83 14.61 4.81
C GLY A 80 16.58 15.75 3.83
N HIS A 81 15.44 15.70 3.16
CA HIS A 81 14.92 16.80 2.36
C HIS A 81 13.70 17.32 3.10
N THR A 82 13.62 18.64 3.28
CA THR A 82 12.39 19.26 3.74
C THR A 82 11.52 19.54 2.53
N VAL A 83 10.31 19.02 2.51
CA VAL A 83 9.36 19.26 1.43
C VAL A 83 8.19 20.05 1.99
N GLU A 84 7.82 21.13 1.32
CA GLU A 84 6.64 21.93 1.63
C GLU A 84 5.83 22.12 0.36
N ILE A 85 4.53 21.82 0.42
CA ILE A 85 3.64 21.94 -0.73
C ILE A 85 2.61 23.01 -0.44
N THR A 86 2.58 24.06 -1.26
CA THR A 86 1.52 25.06 -1.23
C THR A 86 0.46 24.70 -2.27
N CYS A 87 -0.78 24.57 -1.82
CA CYS A 87 -1.94 24.28 -2.64
C CYS A 87 -2.72 25.58 -2.90
N TYR A 88 -3.16 25.79 -4.14
CA TYR A 88 -4.00 26.93 -4.50
C TYR A 88 -5.38 26.46 -4.93
N PHE A 89 -6.41 27.05 -4.35
CA PHE A 89 -7.81 26.67 -4.53
C PHE A 89 -8.55 27.66 -5.45
N PRO A 90 -9.66 27.23 -6.07
CA PRO A 90 -10.44 28.06 -6.99
C PRO A 90 -11.09 29.29 -6.31
N ASP A 91 -11.22 29.28 -4.99
CA ASP A 91 -11.71 30.40 -4.19
C ASP A 91 -10.63 31.46 -3.91
N GLY A 92 -9.39 31.24 -4.39
CA GLY A 92 -8.24 32.11 -4.18
C GLY A 92 -7.56 31.90 -2.82
N SER A 93 -8.00 30.94 -2.01
CA SER A 93 -7.30 30.54 -0.79
C SER A 93 -6.05 29.71 -1.11
N ALA A 94 -5.11 29.73 -0.19
CA ALA A 94 -3.92 28.89 -0.24
C ALA A 94 -3.76 28.15 1.08
N ASP A 95 -3.36 26.89 0.99
CA ASP A 95 -3.03 26.05 2.14
C ASP A 95 -1.64 25.44 1.97
N THR A 96 -0.99 25.12 3.07
CA THR A 96 0.40 24.66 3.08
C THR A 96 0.50 23.33 3.82
N ILE A 97 0.91 22.29 3.09
CA ILE A 97 1.23 20.99 3.67
C ILE A 97 2.67 21.06 4.17
N ASP A 98 2.85 20.89 5.48
CA ASP A 98 4.17 20.91 6.07
C ASP A 98 4.95 19.60 5.82
N ASN A 99 6.24 19.62 6.17
CA ASN A 99 7.11 18.47 5.96
C ASN A 99 6.68 17.21 6.74
N VAL A 100 6.06 17.37 7.90
CA VAL A 100 5.63 16.24 8.75
C VAL A 100 4.38 15.61 8.17
N GLU A 101 3.40 16.41 7.78
CA GLU A 101 2.18 15.99 7.10
C GLU A 101 2.50 15.28 5.78
N TYR A 102 3.41 15.85 4.99
CA TYR A 102 3.92 15.23 3.77
C TYR A 102 4.58 13.86 4.04
N ALA A 103 5.44 13.77 5.05
CA ALA A 103 6.10 12.51 5.41
C ALA A 103 5.09 11.44 5.84
N ILE A 104 4.08 11.82 6.63
CA ILE A 104 3.03 10.89 7.08
C ILE A 104 2.17 10.43 5.90
N ALA A 105 1.75 11.35 5.01
CA ALA A 105 0.93 10.99 3.84
C ALA A 105 1.70 10.12 2.85
N SER A 106 2.97 10.42 2.59
CA SER A 106 3.81 9.64 1.68
C SER A 106 4.05 8.21 2.21
N ILE A 107 4.37 8.06 3.50
CA ILE A 107 4.49 6.74 4.15
C ILE A 107 3.15 6.02 4.14
N GLY A 108 2.11 6.63 4.70
CA GLY A 108 0.79 6.02 4.78
C GLY A 108 0.25 5.61 3.40
N GLY A 109 0.42 6.46 2.39
CA GLY A 109 -0.02 6.18 1.03
C GLY A 109 0.79 5.11 0.33
N ALA A 110 2.13 5.11 0.44
CA ALA A 110 2.96 4.08 -0.20
C ALA A 110 2.65 2.68 0.35
N PHE A 111 2.61 2.53 1.68
CA PHE A 111 2.23 1.26 2.32
C PHE A 111 0.76 0.91 2.07
N GLY A 112 -0.13 1.90 2.04
CA GLY A 112 -1.56 1.73 1.73
C GLY A 112 -1.80 1.20 0.33
N ILE A 113 -1.12 1.75 -0.68
CA ILE A 113 -1.18 1.25 -2.07
C ILE A 113 -0.61 -0.16 -2.15
N GLY A 114 0.52 -0.42 -1.49
CA GLY A 114 1.06 -1.79 -1.36
C GLY A 114 0.04 -2.77 -0.77
N GLY A 115 -0.66 -2.36 0.29
CA GLY A 115 -1.75 -3.14 0.88
C GLY A 115 -2.92 -3.38 -0.06
N LEU A 116 -3.34 -2.37 -0.82
CA LEU A 116 -4.37 -2.48 -1.85
C LEU A 116 -3.98 -3.49 -2.94
N ILE A 117 -2.74 -3.43 -3.44
CA ILE A 117 -2.23 -4.39 -4.42
C ILE A 117 -2.26 -5.82 -3.84
N GLY A 118 -1.81 -5.98 -2.60
CA GLY A 118 -1.85 -7.27 -1.90
C GLY A 118 -3.28 -7.81 -1.76
N LEU A 119 -4.23 -6.96 -1.37
CA LEU A 119 -5.65 -7.32 -1.27
C LEU A 119 -6.24 -7.73 -2.61
N LEU A 120 -5.94 -7.00 -3.68
CA LEU A 120 -6.38 -7.33 -5.04
C LEU A 120 -5.86 -8.69 -5.51
N ALA A 121 -4.69 -9.12 -5.05
CA ALA A 121 -4.17 -10.46 -5.32
C ALA A 121 -4.79 -11.55 -4.42
N VAL A 122 -5.01 -11.25 -3.14
CA VAL A 122 -5.47 -12.21 -2.13
C VAL A 122 -6.96 -12.52 -2.26
N VAL A 123 -7.79 -11.52 -2.55
CA VAL A 123 -9.25 -11.70 -2.62
C VAL A 123 -9.64 -12.75 -3.69
N PRO A 124 -9.15 -12.68 -4.94
CA PRO A 124 -9.41 -13.72 -5.94
C PRO A 124 -8.89 -15.09 -5.52
N LEU A 125 -7.70 -15.15 -4.90
CA LEU A 125 -7.10 -16.40 -4.44
C LEU A 125 -7.96 -17.10 -3.38
N MET A 126 -8.51 -16.33 -2.43
CA MET A 126 -9.42 -16.81 -1.38
C MET A 126 -10.80 -17.22 -1.93
N LEU A 127 -11.27 -16.56 -2.99
CA LEU A 127 -12.60 -16.80 -3.56
C LEU A 127 -12.62 -17.93 -4.60
N LEU A 128 -11.50 -18.19 -5.29
CA LEU A 128 -11.33 -19.25 -6.29
C LEU A 128 -11.86 -20.63 -5.84
N PRO A 129 -11.55 -21.13 -4.63
CA PRO A 129 -12.08 -22.40 -4.14
C PRO A 129 -13.61 -22.44 -4.09
N PHE A 130 -14.26 -21.34 -3.69
CA PHE A 130 -15.72 -21.28 -3.60
C PHE A 130 -16.38 -21.34 -4.98
N PHE A 131 -15.83 -20.63 -5.96
CA PHE A 131 -16.33 -20.65 -7.34
C PHE A 131 -16.13 -22.02 -7.99
N LEU A 132 -14.96 -22.64 -7.81
CA LEU A 132 -14.67 -23.97 -8.37
C LEU A 132 -15.51 -25.08 -7.72
N ILE A 133 -15.82 -24.98 -6.43
CA ILE A 133 -16.68 -25.95 -5.73
C ILE A 133 -18.15 -25.79 -6.14
N ARG A 134 -18.66 -24.56 -6.32
CA ARG A 134 -20.04 -24.32 -6.77
C ARG A 134 -20.27 -24.83 -8.19
N ARG A 135 -19.32 -24.61 -9.10
CA ARG A 135 -19.45 -25.00 -10.51
C ARG A 135 -19.53 -26.52 -10.75
N LYS A 136 -19.10 -27.33 -9.78
CA LYS A 136 -19.22 -28.80 -9.84
C LYS A 136 -20.54 -29.35 -9.28
N ARG A 137 -21.40 -28.50 -8.71
CA ARG A 137 -22.70 -28.90 -8.15
C ARG A 137 -23.90 -28.52 -9.02
N ALA A 138 -23.69 -27.72 -10.06
CA ALA A 138 -24.66 -27.45 -11.12
C ALA A 138 -24.35 -28.38 -12.31
#